data_AF-A0A2E6W6U3-F1
#
_entry.id   AF-A0A2E6W6U3-F1
#
_cell.length_a   1.000
_cell.length_b   1.000
_cell.length_c   1.000
_cell.angle_alpha   90.00
_cell.angle_beta   90.00
_cell.angle_gamma   90.00
#
_symmetry.space_group_name_H-M   'P 1'
#
loop_
_entity.id
_entity.type
_entity.pdbx_description
1 polymer ?
#
loop_
_entity_poly.entity_id
_entity_poly.type
_entity_poly.pdbx_seq_one_letter_code
_entity_poly.pdbx_strand_id
1 'polypeptide(L)' 'MNKDGPLLQAFDNLPQGIVRQELTSYFMRDGQLIKQTVERTFNNAGDYIDSTSVVPLTK' A
#
# COMPACT_ATOMS: atom_id res chain seq x y z
N MET A 1 5.31 -20.77 3.95
CA MET A 1 4.18 -19.92 3.54
C MET A 1 4.16 -19.90 2.03
N ASN A 2 3.09 -20.40 1.39
CA ASN A 2 2.91 -20.19 -0.04
C ASN A 2 2.75 -18.68 -0.24
N LYS A 3 3.69 -18.07 -0.97
CA LYS A 3 3.67 -16.65 -1.32
C LYS A 3 2.85 -16.46 -2.59
N ASP A 4 1.66 -17.04 -2.64
CA ASP A 4 0.77 -16.96 -3.79
C ASP A 4 -0.56 -16.40 -3.30
N GLY A 5 -1.10 -15.42 -4.02
CA GLY A 5 -2.38 -14.82 -3.66
C GLY A 5 -2.68 -13.54 -4.43
N PRO A 6 -3.96 -13.12 -4.46
CA PRO A 6 -4.40 -11.99 -5.26
C PRO A 6 -3.73 -10.67 -4.87
N LEU A 7 -3.39 -10.49 -3.59
CA LEU A 7 -2.69 -9.28 -3.14
C LEU A 7 -1.27 -9.20 -3.71
N LEU A 8 -0.50 -10.29 -3.66
CA LEU A 8 0.85 -10.30 -4.24
C LEU A 8 0.79 -10.12 -5.75
N GLN A 9 -0.14 -10.81 -6.42
CA GLN A 9 -0.33 -10.66 -7.87
C GLN A 9 -0.66 -9.22 -8.28
N ALA A 10 -1.41 -8.48 -7.45
CA ALA A 10 -1.72 -7.08 -7.70
C ALA A 10 -0.51 -6.13 -7.56
N PHE A 11 0.53 -6.52 -6.80
CA PHE A 11 1.80 -5.78 -6.72
C PHE A 11 2.77 -6.16 -7.83
N ASP A 12 2.84 -7.44 -8.17
CA ASP A 12 3.78 -7.94 -9.17
C ASP A 12 3.32 -7.63 -10.61
N ASN A 13 2.00 -7.56 -10.85
CA ASN A 13 1.43 -7.36 -12.18
C ASN A 13 0.69 -6.02 -12.26
N LEU A 14 1.45 -4.93 -12.37
CA LEU A 14 0.87 -3.60 -12.52
C LEU A 14 0.17 -3.45 -13.88
N PRO A 15 -1.10 -3.04 -13.92
CA PRO A 15 -1.76 -2.69 -15.17
C PRO A 15 -1.01 -1.58 -15.91
N GLN A 16 -0.96 -1.67 -17.24
CA GLN A 16 -0.42 -0.60 -18.07
C GLN A 16 -1.24 0.69 -17.86
N GLY A 17 -0.55 1.82 -17.70
CA GLY A 17 -1.20 3.12 -17.50
C GLY A 17 -1.65 3.39 -16.07
N ILE A 18 -1.14 2.64 -15.09
CA ILE A 18 -1.41 2.92 -13.68
C ILE A 18 -0.91 4.31 -13.28
N VAL A 19 -1.79 5.09 -12.64
CA VAL A 19 -1.49 6.46 -12.18
C VAL A 19 -1.25 6.53 -10.68
N ARG A 20 -1.80 5.57 -9.92
CA ARG A 20 -1.71 5.52 -8.47
C ARG A 20 -1.90 4.09 -7.95
N GLN A 21 -1.21 3.76 -6.87
CA GLN A 21 -1.37 2.54 -6.09
C GLN A 21 -1.46 2.84 -4.62
N GLU A 22 -2.28 2.08 -3.90
CA GLU A 22 -2.42 2.20 -2.45
C GLU A 22 -2.50 0.83 -1.79
N LEU A 23 -1.74 0.67 -0.70
CA LEU A 23 -1.89 -0.43 0.24
C LEU A 23 -2.33 0.11 1.58
N THR A 24 -3.57 -0.16 1.96
CA THR A 24 -4.03 0.09 3.32
C THR A 24 -3.96 -1.21 4.13
N SER A 25 -3.16 -1.18 5.18
CA SER A 25 -3.00 -2.28 6.14
C SER A 25 -3.53 -1.87 7.50
N TYR A 26 -4.27 -2.76 8.13
CA TYR A 26 -4.70 -2.65 9.51
C TYR A 26 -3.95 -3.67 10.33
N PHE A 27 -3.27 -3.25 11.39
CA PHE A 27 -2.52 -4.17 12.23
C PHE A 27 -2.43 -3.65 13.67
N MET A 28 -2.23 -4.57 14.61
CA MET A 28 -1.99 -4.25 16.01
C MET A 28 -0.51 -3.90 16.21
N ARG A 29 -0.24 -2.77 16.88
CA ARG A 29 1.10 -2.37 17.31
C ARG A 29 0.99 -1.76 18.70
N ASP A 30 1.77 -2.29 19.65
CA ASP A 30 1.80 -1.79 21.03
C ASP A 30 0.40 -1.69 21.68
N GLY A 31 -0.47 -2.67 21.38
CA GLY A 31 -1.85 -2.72 21.88
C GLY A 31 -2.83 -1.78 21.17
N GLN A 32 -2.40 -1.03 20.15
CA GLN A 32 -3.25 -0.13 19.38
C GLN A 32 -3.56 -0.70 17.99
N LEU A 33 -4.78 -0.47 17.51
CA LEU A 33 -5.12 -0.71 16.11
C LEU A 33 -4.58 0.44 15.27
N ILE A 34 -3.67 0.12 14.35
CA ILE A 34 -3.07 1.07 13.43
C ILE A 34 -3.65 0.84 12.03
N LYS A 35 -4.03 1.93 11.37
CA LYS A 35 -4.21 1.99 9.91
C LYS A 35 -2.97 2.61 9.30
N GLN A 36 -2.28 1.87 8.43
CA GLN A 36 -1.20 2.40 7.61
C GLN A 36 -1.61 2.37 6.15
N THR A 37 -1.47 3.49 5.45
CA THR A 37 -1.65 3.57 4.00
C THR A 37 -0.31 3.93 3.37
N VAL A 38 0.20 3.05 2.50
CA VAL A 38 1.35 3.33 1.63
C VAL A 38 0.80 3.64 0.25
N GLU A 39 1.18 4.78 -0.31
CA GLU A 39 0.72 5.26 -1.61
C GLU A 39 1.91 5.48 -2.54
N ARG A 40 1.74 5.09 -3.81
CA ARG A 40 2.61 5.47 -4.93
C ARG A 40 1.80 6.23 -5.96
N THR A 41 2.22 7.43 -6.34
CA THR A 41 1.63 8.20 -7.44
C THR A 41 2.66 8.35 -8.56
N PHE A 42 2.31 7.94 -9.77
CA PHE A 42 3.18 8.03 -10.94
C PHE A 42 3.02 9.40 -11.61
N ASN A 43 4.13 9.96 -12.10
CA ASN A 43 4.15 11.21 -12.84
C ASN A 43 4.26 10.97 -14.35
N ASN A 44 4.03 12.03 -15.13
CA ASN A 44 4.05 11.96 -16.59
C ASN A 44 5.43 11.62 -17.19
N ALA A 45 6.51 11.67 -16.40
CA ALA A 45 7.86 11.31 -16.81
C ALA A 45 8.17 9.81 -16.59
N GLY A 46 7.20 9.03 -16.08
CA GLY A 46 7.40 7.62 -15.75
C GLY A 46 8.12 7.38 -14.42
N ASP A 47 8.32 8.44 -13.63
CA ASP A 47 8.83 8.39 -12.27
C ASP A 47 7.66 8.43 -11.26
N TYR A 48 7.93 8.30 -9.97
CA TYR A 48 6.90 8.19 -8.94
C TYR A 48 7.24 8.94 -7.66
N ILE A 49 6.19 9.28 -6.91
CA ILE A 49 6.28 9.81 -5.54
C ILE A 49 5.59 8.82 -4.62
N ASP A 50 6.33 8.36 -3.62
CA ASP A 50 5.81 7.48 -2.58
C ASP A 50 5.52 8.28 -1.30
N SER A 51 4.43 7.92 -0.63
CA SER A 51 4.10 8.45 0.70
C SER A 51 3.59 7.35 1.62
N THR A 52 3.73 7.56 2.93
CA THR A 52 3.18 6.67 3.94
C THR A 52 2.45 7.49 4.99
N SER A 53 1.21 7.13 5.27
CA SER A 53 0.38 7.71 6.32
C SER A 53 0.06 6.65 7.36
N VAL A 54 0.20 7.00 8.64
CA VAL A 54 -0.06 6.12 9.78
C VAL A 54 -1.05 6.81 10.70
N VAL A 55 -2.18 6.16 10.95
CA VAL A 55 -3.28 6.66 11.78
C VAL A 55 -3.59 5.62 12.86
N PRO A 56 -3.36 5.93 14.15
CA PRO A 56 -3.89 5.13 15.25
C PRO A 56 -5.42 5.28 15.31
N LEU A 57 -6.16 4.18 15.38
CA LEU A 57 -7.63 4.18 15.35
C LEU A 57 -8.28 3.96 16.71
N THR A 58 -7.71 3.08 17.55
CA THR A 58 -8.21 2.83 18.91
C THR A 58 -7.13 2.22 19.80
N LYS A 59 -7.28 2.38 21.12
CA LYS A 59 -6.72 1.45 22.12
C LYS A 59 -7.72 0.33 22.41
#